data_AF-A0A1N6EKT9-F1
#
_entry.id   AF-A0A1N6EKT9-F1
#
_cell.length_a   1.000
_cell.length_b   1.000
_cell.length_c   1.000
_cell.angle_alpha   90.00
_cell.angle_beta   90.00
_cell.angle_gamma   90.00
#
_symmetry.space_group_name_H-M   'P 1'
#
loop_
_entity.id
_entity.type
_entity.pdbx_description
1 polymer ?
#
loop_
_entity_poly.entity_id
_entity_poly.type
_entity_poly.pdbx_seq_one_letter_code
_entity_poly.pdbx_strand_id
1 'polypeptide(L)'
;MRKSNKLVALAIGACSFLMGCTDSNPTIGQPADTPTTPTFSAFSCQEVTDASVAAQLESAKSSIKDVLEELGDNNLKNAQAISAQTKSTFKSVLDKYPANCEAQLGYALSIITDLMNNTKIKSFIDTVTNKVNIADMGVEDFNQLLIAGDGKHLTTMGQEAMASAIPSLDSAIIYLKNIVGDDNFVCHYKIGNRELELDRGEFAPALATMFVAKAVLTFGASLNIDISSNGKYDWMTDADKYNGDTKVFADYVISLMDKGSSFTTVYDNWKPRYRDIPNLLDSAIQFVEVGLQYGIDESKNGIKTQLNDPYIVGDDEMSDVSARDFQKAIDSLEHYRKALHTGVEITLPAGSKITVNIAKFFEITDGWQDYLPYHKFNDYSVWNIPAEGFYWAPQLWGGDTYAEFEINKAVRAQIEKSTKVDYFYGDLYTRGYSAGTAEYCADAEFNDHYVYQCFFAKATNCTVTFEATDNYYHGNDDISILKTLAPVTLNSSVCKIQDGVQVFAIPYDEYIPNVFYFTDPAGNKTISIQGLLNGKVSDEIIANAIETNRKAKFYNYTLDEMQNFIFFPDITVGGVFPGMTQEKFWQIFKTESRSSGIDW
;
A
#
# COMPACT_ATOMS: atom_id res chain seq x y z
N MET A 1 0.55 19.31 -4.20
CA MET A 1 -0.38 18.53 -3.34
C MET A 1 -1.53 17.91 -4.15
N ARG A 2 -1.22 17.11 -5.18
CA ARG A 2 -2.20 16.38 -5.99
C ARG A 2 -1.48 15.18 -6.59
N LYS A 3 -1.57 13.97 -6.00
CA LYS A 3 -1.24 12.71 -6.69
C LYS A 3 -1.47 11.38 -5.94
N SER A 4 -1.97 11.31 -4.71
CA SER A 4 -2.17 10.00 -4.02
C SER A 4 -3.59 9.42 -4.02
N ASN A 5 -4.62 10.10 -4.55
CA ASN A 5 -6.02 9.61 -4.50
C ASN A 5 -6.46 8.74 -5.71
N LYS A 6 -5.54 8.13 -6.48
CA LYS A 6 -5.86 7.55 -7.80
C LYS A 6 -5.97 6.02 -7.90
N LEU A 7 -5.74 5.25 -6.85
CA LEU A 7 -5.88 3.78 -6.90
C LEU A 7 -7.20 3.26 -6.29
N VAL A 8 -7.78 3.98 -5.33
CA VAL A 8 -9.10 3.67 -4.75
C VAL A 8 -10.25 4.19 -5.64
N ALA A 9 -9.96 5.16 -6.52
CA ALA A 9 -10.90 5.71 -7.49
C ALA A 9 -11.21 4.77 -8.68
N LEU A 10 -10.51 3.64 -8.86
CA LEU A 10 -10.82 2.69 -9.94
C LEU A 10 -11.93 1.68 -9.57
N ALA A 11 -12.09 1.37 -8.28
CA ALA A 11 -13.18 0.51 -7.79
C ALA A 11 -14.46 1.31 -7.49
N ILE A 12 -14.34 2.60 -7.13
CA ILE A 12 -15.47 3.51 -6.87
C ILE A 12 -15.82 4.36 -8.09
N GLY A 13 -14.83 4.69 -8.94
CA GLY A 13 -15.02 5.39 -10.22
C GLY A 13 -15.89 4.62 -11.20
N ALA A 14 -16.02 3.33 -10.98
CA ALA A 14 -16.78 2.43 -11.81
C ALA A 14 -18.29 2.44 -11.43
N CYS A 15 -18.63 3.01 -10.26
CA CYS A 15 -19.99 3.50 -9.96
C CYS A 15 -20.23 4.92 -10.51
N SER A 16 -19.19 5.63 -10.95
CA SER A 16 -19.32 6.89 -11.68
C SER A 16 -19.81 6.72 -13.11
N PHE A 17 -19.84 5.49 -13.65
CA PHE A 17 -20.47 5.23 -14.94
C PHE A 17 -22.01 5.21 -14.89
N LEU A 18 -22.63 5.21 -13.69
CA LEU A 18 -24.06 5.49 -13.52
C LEU A 18 -24.35 6.98 -13.27
N MET A 19 -23.31 7.78 -13.05
CA MET A 19 -23.42 9.24 -13.00
C MET A 19 -23.21 9.75 -14.43
N GLY A 20 -24.31 9.84 -15.17
CA GLY A 20 -24.34 10.59 -16.41
C GLY A 20 -23.61 11.93 -16.21
N CYS A 21 -22.68 12.24 -17.10
CA CYS A 21 -22.16 13.59 -17.22
C CYS A 21 -23.37 14.51 -17.43
N THR A 22 -23.57 15.51 -16.58
CA THR A 22 -24.14 16.82 -16.96
C THR A 22 -24.07 17.82 -15.82
N ASP A 23 -23.27 18.87 -16.02
CA ASP A 23 -23.64 20.21 -15.57
C ASP A 23 -24.65 20.75 -16.60
N SER A 24 -25.91 20.93 -16.22
CA SER A 24 -26.76 22.03 -16.72
C SER A 24 -28.19 21.93 -16.15
N ASN A 25 -28.68 23.05 -15.61
CA ASN A 25 -30.09 23.25 -15.26
C ASN A 25 -30.87 23.66 -16.52
N PRO A 26 -31.99 23.01 -16.87
CA PRO A 26 -33.01 23.64 -17.69
C PRO A 26 -34.33 23.80 -16.93
N THR A 27 -34.96 24.93 -17.18
CA THR A 27 -36.24 25.36 -16.61
C THR A 27 -37.41 24.91 -17.50
N ILE A 28 -38.57 24.61 -16.87
CA ILE A 28 -39.98 24.77 -17.34
C ILE A 28 -40.80 23.48 -17.63
N GLY A 29 -42.00 23.42 -17.03
CA GLY A 29 -43.26 23.08 -17.73
C GLY A 29 -43.95 21.75 -17.42
N GLN A 30 -45.14 21.79 -16.79
CA GLN A 30 -46.11 20.70 -16.59
C GLN A 30 -47.28 20.80 -17.60
N PRO A 31 -48.19 19.80 -17.77
CA PRO A 31 -48.20 18.41 -17.29
C PRO A 31 -48.68 17.32 -18.31
N ALA A 32 -48.47 16.03 -17.99
CA ALA A 32 -49.47 14.95 -18.11
C ALA A 32 -49.02 13.72 -17.29
N ASP A 33 -49.86 13.27 -16.34
CA ASP A 33 -49.61 12.12 -15.47
C ASP A 33 -49.48 10.80 -16.27
N THR A 34 -48.32 10.15 -16.14
CA THR A 34 -48.07 8.75 -16.55
C THR A 34 -47.22 8.09 -15.45
N PRO A 35 -47.31 6.76 -15.25
CA PRO A 35 -46.87 6.10 -14.01
C PRO A 35 -45.40 6.36 -13.67
N THR A 36 -45.11 6.53 -12.38
CA THR A 36 -43.76 6.65 -11.79
C THR A 36 -43.01 5.32 -11.70
N THR A 37 -43.64 4.21 -12.10
CA THR A 37 -43.09 2.85 -12.03
C THR A 37 -42.31 2.53 -13.30
N PRO A 38 -41.07 1.98 -13.21
CA PRO A 38 -40.32 1.55 -14.38
C PRO A 38 -41.09 0.56 -15.25
N THR A 39 -40.97 0.72 -16.56
CA THR A 39 -41.49 -0.21 -17.55
C THR A 39 -40.35 -0.91 -18.26
N PHE A 40 -40.53 -2.19 -18.56
CA PHE A 40 -39.49 -3.04 -19.13
C PHE A 40 -39.98 -3.61 -20.47
N SER A 41 -39.11 -3.58 -21.47
CA SER A 41 -39.26 -4.40 -22.67
C SER A 41 -38.10 -5.37 -22.74
N ALA A 42 -38.41 -6.64 -22.96
CA ALA A 42 -37.40 -7.69 -23.11
C ALA A 42 -38.03 -8.92 -23.78
N PHE A 43 -37.22 -9.66 -24.54
CA PHE A 43 -37.71 -10.79 -25.34
C PHE A 43 -37.59 -12.13 -24.60
N SER A 44 -36.68 -12.24 -23.63
CA SER A 44 -36.33 -13.50 -22.96
C SER A 44 -36.77 -13.62 -21.50
N CYS A 45 -37.37 -12.57 -20.93
CA CYS A 45 -37.73 -12.53 -19.53
C CYS A 45 -38.91 -13.45 -19.19
N GLN A 46 -38.75 -14.21 -18.10
CA GLN A 46 -39.82 -15.07 -17.61
C GLN A 46 -40.95 -14.25 -17.00
N GLU A 47 -42.16 -14.43 -17.53
CA GLU A 47 -43.38 -13.85 -16.98
C GLU A 47 -43.75 -14.45 -15.62
N VAL A 48 -44.27 -13.59 -14.73
CA VAL A 48 -44.80 -14.01 -13.43
C VAL A 48 -46.26 -14.41 -13.58
N THR A 49 -46.52 -15.71 -13.48
CA THR A 49 -47.87 -16.30 -13.67
C THR A 49 -48.73 -16.32 -12.40
N ASP A 50 -48.13 -16.19 -11.22
CA ASP A 50 -48.81 -16.12 -9.92
C ASP A 50 -49.21 -14.66 -9.62
N ALA A 51 -50.52 -14.40 -9.57
CA ALA A 51 -51.06 -13.05 -9.36
C ALA A 51 -50.61 -12.38 -8.04
N SER A 52 -50.38 -13.17 -6.99
CA SER A 52 -49.88 -12.65 -5.71
C SER A 52 -48.43 -12.20 -5.83
N VAL A 53 -47.61 -12.99 -6.52
CA VAL A 53 -46.20 -12.67 -6.78
C VAL A 53 -46.08 -11.49 -7.75
N ALA A 54 -46.95 -11.42 -8.76
CA ALA A 54 -47.01 -10.29 -9.69
C ALA A 54 -47.33 -8.97 -8.96
N ALA A 55 -48.32 -8.97 -8.04
CA ALA A 55 -48.64 -7.80 -7.24
C ALA A 55 -47.48 -7.36 -6.32
N GLN A 56 -46.74 -8.33 -5.75
CA GLN A 56 -45.53 -8.05 -4.96
C GLN A 56 -44.42 -7.43 -5.81
N LEU A 57 -44.17 -7.99 -7.00
CA LEU A 57 -43.18 -7.45 -7.94
C LEU A 57 -43.55 -6.03 -8.35
N GLU A 58 -44.80 -5.78 -8.75
CA GLU A 58 -45.27 -4.44 -9.13
C GLU A 58 -45.09 -3.41 -8.01
N SER A 59 -45.37 -3.79 -6.76
CA SER A 59 -45.14 -2.90 -5.62
C SER A 59 -43.65 -2.61 -5.35
N ALA A 60 -42.75 -3.53 -5.73
CA ALA A 60 -41.33 -3.37 -5.53
C ALA A 60 -40.65 -2.62 -6.69
N LYS A 61 -41.21 -2.65 -7.91
CA LYS A 61 -40.62 -2.02 -9.10
C LYS A 61 -40.35 -0.53 -8.94
N SER A 62 -41.21 0.22 -8.24
CA SER A 62 -40.98 1.65 -8.00
C SER A 62 -39.65 1.91 -7.29
N SER A 63 -39.22 0.98 -6.42
CA SER A 63 -37.93 1.10 -5.73
C SER A 63 -36.72 1.01 -6.65
N ILE A 64 -36.83 0.40 -7.84
CA ILE A 64 -35.75 0.37 -8.84
C ILE A 64 -35.45 1.79 -9.30
N LYS A 65 -36.49 2.54 -9.66
CA LYS A 65 -36.39 3.95 -10.04
C LYS A 65 -35.77 4.77 -8.92
N ASP A 66 -36.30 4.65 -7.71
CA ASP A 66 -35.85 5.45 -6.58
C ASP A 66 -34.39 5.13 -6.22
N VAL A 67 -33.96 3.86 -6.33
CA VAL A 67 -32.55 3.48 -6.15
C VAL A 67 -31.65 4.09 -7.24
N LEU A 68 -32.07 4.03 -8.52
CA LEU A 68 -31.30 4.60 -9.63
C LEU A 68 -31.18 6.14 -9.52
N GLU A 69 -32.25 6.82 -9.11
CA GLU A 69 -32.26 8.27 -8.85
C GLU A 69 -31.25 8.64 -7.75
N GLU A 70 -31.28 7.94 -6.61
CA GLU A 70 -30.34 8.17 -5.51
C GLU A 70 -28.89 7.82 -5.86
N LEU A 71 -28.67 6.82 -6.72
CA LEU A 71 -27.34 6.52 -7.25
C LEU A 71 -26.83 7.63 -8.17
N GLY A 72 -27.69 8.19 -9.01
CA GLY A 72 -27.38 9.36 -9.85
C GLY A 72 -27.01 10.59 -9.04
N ASP A 73 -27.69 10.81 -7.92
CA ASP A 73 -27.40 11.89 -6.96
C ASP A 73 -26.21 11.59 -6.02
N ASN A 74 -25.53 10.46 -6.22
CA ASN A 74 -24.44 9.97 -5.36
C ASN A 74 -24.82 9.82 -3.88
N ASN A 75 -26.11 9.56 -3.59
CA ASN A 75 -26.66 9.38 -2.25
C ASN A 75 -26.78 7.88 -1.90
N LEU A 76 -25.63 7.25 -1.73
CA LEU A 76 -25.50 5.81 -1.49
C LEU A 76 -26.25 5.31 -0.25
N LYS A 77 -26.37 6.17 0.78
CA LYS A 77 -27.05 5.83 2.03
C LYS A 77 -28.54 5.66 1.83
N ASN A 78 -29.17 6.56 1.07
CA ASN A 78 -30.60 6.46 0.81
C ASN A 78 -30.89 5.35 -0.21
N ALA A 79 -30.06 5.21 -1.25
CA ALA A 79 -30.14 4.09 -2.19
C ALA A 79 -30.15 2.73 -1.46
N GLN A 80 -29.27 2.55 -0.46
CA GLN A 80 -29.27 1.35 0.37
C GLN A 80 -30.55 1.21 1.22
N ALA A 81 -31.01 2.29 1.84
CA ALA A 81 -32.19 2.26 2.70
C ALA A 81 -33.46 1.86 1.93
N ILE A 82 -33.60 2.33 0.69
CA ILE A 82 -34.68 1.95 -0.22
C ILE A 82 -34.53 0.49 -0.64
N SER A 83 -33.34 0.11 -1.12
CA SER A 83 -33.11 -1.22 -1.64
C SER A 83 -33.24 -2.32 -0.58
N ALA A 84 -32.93 -2.02 0.69
CA ALA A 84 -33.11 -2.94 1.81
C ALA A 84 -34.58 -3.33 2.05
N GLN A 85 -35.52 -2.44 1.71
CA GLN A 85 -36.96 -2.70 1.89
C GLN A 85 -37.52 -3.68 0.85
N THR A 86 -36.93 -3.72 -0.35
CA THR A 86 -37.43 -4.49 -1.50
C THR A 86 -36.57 -5.69 -1.88
N LYS A 87 -35.33 -5.78 -1.36
CA LYS A 87 -34.39 -6.88 -1.64
C LYS A 87 -34.99 -8.28 -1.42
N SER A 88 -35.68 -8.49 -0.30
CA SER A 88 -36.30 -9.79 0.03
C SER A 88 -37.46 -10.13 -0.90
N THR A 89 -38.20 -9.12 -1.37
CA THR A 89 -39.27 -9.28 -2.35
C THR A 89 -38.70 -9.74 -3.68
N PHE A 90 -37.69 -9.05 -4.22
CA PHE A 90 -37.04 -9.46 -5.48
C PHE A 90 -36.44 -10.87 -5.37
N LYS A 91 -35.80 -11.19 -4.24
CA LYS A 91 -35.29 -12.56 -4.01
C LYS A 91 -36.39 -13.61 -4.03
N SER A 92 -37.52 -13.33 -3.40
CA SER A 92 -38.67 -14.24 -3.33
C SER A 92 -39.31 -14.47 -4.71
N VAL A 93 -39.32 -13.44 -5.56
CA VAL A 93 -39.72 -13.56 -6.97
C VAL A 93 -38.72 -14.45 -7.72
N LEU A 94 -37.41 -14.19 -7.58
CA LEU A 94 -36.35 -14.97 -8.24
C LEU A 94 -36.30 -16.43 -7.82
N ASP A 95 -36.69 -16.76 -6.59
CA ASP A 95 -36.76 -18.15 -6.12
C ASP A 95 -37.83 -18.98 -6.85
N LYS A 96 -38.87 -18.32 -7.39
CA LYS A 96 -39.92 -18.97 -8.19
C LYS A 96 -39.75 -18.75 -9.69
N TYR A 97 -39.24 -17.59 -10.08
CA TYR A 97 -39.11 -17.10 -11.44
C TYR A 97 -37.67 -16.60 -11.67
N PRO A 98 -36.67 -17.51 -11.73
CA PRO A 98 -35.25 -17.14 -11.73
C PRO A 98 -34.81 -16.34 -12.96
N ALA A 99 -35.57 -16.39 -14.06
CA ALA A 99 -35.31 -15.65 -15.29
C ALA A 99 -36.17 -14.38 -15.44
N ASN A 100 -36.80 -13.90 -14.36
CA ASN A 100 -37.56 -12.65 -14.39
C ASN A 100 -36.62 -11.43 -14.30
N CYS A 101 -36.46 -10.69 -15.40
CA CYS A 101 -35.45 -9.63 -15.49
C CYS A 101 -35.70 -8.44 -14.56
N GLU A 102 -36.95 -8.09 -14.28
CA GLU A 102 -37.28 -7.00 -13.35
C GLU A 102 -36.78 -7.33 -11.94
N ALA A 103 -37.03 -8.57 -11.48
CA ALA A 103 -36.54 -9.05 -10.21
C ALA A 103 -35.02 -9.24 -10.21
N GLN A 104 -34.41 -9.65 -11.33
CA GLN A 104 -32.96 -9.75 -11.47
C GLN A 104 -32.30 -8.37 -11.32
N LEU A 105 -32.82 -7.34 -12.00
CA LEU A 105 -32.31 -5.98 -11.92
C LEU A 105 -32.47 -5.42 -10.51
N GLY A 106 -33.68 -5.50 -9.96
CA GLY A 106 -33.97 -5.01 -8.62
C GLY A 106 -33.09 -5.67 -7.55
N TYR A 107 -32.91 -6.99 -7.63
CA TYR A 107 -32.05 -7.71 -6.69
C TYR A 107 -30.56 -7.39 -6.88
N ALA A 108 -30.09 -7.23 -8.13
CA ALA A 108 -28.71 -6.82 -8.42
C ALA A 108 -28.41 -5.42 -7.87
N LEU A 109 -29.29 -4.45 -8.10
CA LEU A 109 -29.18 -3.09 -7.56
C LEU A 109 -29.14 -3.11 -6.02
N SER A 110 -29.99 -3.91 -5.37
CA SER A 110 -29.96 -4.08 -3.91
C SER A 110 -28.64 -4.67 -3.39
N ILE A 111 -27.99 -5.54 -4.14
CA ILE A 111 -26.67 -6.05 -3.77
C ILE A 111 -25.61 -4.96 -3.93
N ILE A 112 -25.65 -4.21 -5.03
CA ILE A 112 -24.67 -3.16 -5.34
C ILE A 112 -24.69 -2.09 -4.26
N THR A 113 -25.86 -1.57 -3.90
CA THR A 113 -26.00 -0.56 -2.84
C THR A 113 -25.54 -1.07 -1.47
N ASP A 114 -25.80 -2.35 -1.15
CA ASP A 114 -25.31 -2.99 0.07
C ASP A 114 -23.78 -3.11 0.12
N LEU A 115 -23.15 -3.41 -1.02
CA LEU A 115 -21.69 -3.49 -1.14
C LEU A 115 -21.05 -2.10 -1.02
N MET A 116 -21.61 -1.11 -1.72
CA MET A 116 -21.11 0.27 -1.73
C MET A 116 -21.18 0.95 -0.36
N ASN A 117 -22.17 0.60 0.46
CA ASN A 117 -22.30 1.12 1.83
C ASN A 117 -21.96 0.08 2.91
N ASN A 118 -21.20 -0.96 2.56
CA ASN A 118 -20.78 -1.97 3.52
C ASN A 118 -19.87 -1.34 4.59
N THR A 119 -20.38 -1.19 5.81
CA THR A 119 -19.68 -0.51 6.90
C THR A 119 -18.38 -1.20 7.29
N LYS A 120 -18.20 -2.51 7.05
CA LYS A 120 -16.95 -3.22 7.35
C LYS A 120 -15.89 -2.95 6.30
N ILE A 121 -16.24 -3.04 5.01
CA ILE A 121 -15.34 -2.70 3.91
C ILE A 121 -14.98 -1.21 3.96
N LYS A 122 -15.98 -0.36 4.18
CA LYS A 122 -15.79 1.08 4.36
C LYS A 122 -14.94 1.39 5.59
N SER A 123 -15.20 0.78 6.74
CA SER A 123 -14.38 0.97 7.94
C SER A 123 -12.93 0.55 7.69
N PHE A 124 -12.70 -0.57 7.01
CA PHE A 124 -11.35 -0.99 6.61
C PHE A 124 -10.68 0.02 5.68
N ILE A 125 -11.36 0.45 4.60
CA ILE A 125 -10.84 1.45 3.65
C ILE A 125 -10.60 2.78 4.36
N ASP A 126 -11.55 3.29 5.15
CA ASP A 126 -11.45 4.55 5.88
C ASP A 126 -10.32 4.48 6.92
N THR A 127 -10.12 3.33 7.58
CA THR A 127 -9.01 3.11 8.52
C THR A 127 -7.65 3.18 7.80
N VAL A 128 -7.54 2.57 6.62
CA VAL A 128 -6.31 2.59 5.80
C VAL A 128 -6.09 3.96 5.13
N THR A 129 -7.15 4.65 4.70
CA THR A 129 -7.07 5.85 3.84
C THR A 129 -7.08 7.16 4.62
N ASN A 130 -7.85 7.26 5.71
CA ASN A 130 -7.93 8.50 6.52
C ASN A 130 -6.76 8.64 7.52
N LYS A 131 -5.93 7.62 7.68
CA LYS A 131 -4.70 7.68 8.48
C LYS A 131 -3.51 7.79 7.55
N VAL A 132 -3.39 8.97 6.94
CA VAL A 132 -2.39 9.33 5.90
C VAL A 132 -0.94 9.16 6.34
N ASN A 133 -0.65 8.86 7.61
CA ASN A 133 0.66 8.38 8.01
C ASN A 133 0.56 7.11 8.88
N ILE A 134 0.42 5.94 8.24
CA ILE A 134 0.76 4.65 8.88
C ILE A 134 2.21 4.68 9.42
N ALA A 135 3.06 5.52 8.80
CA ALA A 135 4.45 5.76 9.18
C ALA A 135 4.65 6.66 10.42
N ASP A 136 3.60 7.26 10.98
CA ASP A 136 3.69 8.29 12.05
C ASP A 136 2.70 7.98 13.20
N MET A 137 2.27 6.72 13.27
CA MET A 137 1.46 6.19 14.37
C MET A 137 2.36 5.68 15.49
N GLY A 138 2.14 6.13 16.72
CA GLY A 138 2.78 5.54 17.90
C GLY A 138 2.36 4.09 18.08
N VAL A 139 3.21 3.28 18.73
CA VAL A 139 3.00 1.83 18.86
C VAL A 139 1.71 1.47 19.60
N GLU A 140 1.28 2.28 20.57
CA GLU A 140 0.00 2.05 21.26
C GLU A 140 -1.22 2.24 20.34
N ASP A 141 -1.24 3.32 19.54
CA ASP A 141 -2.29 3.56 18.54
C ASP A 141 -2.27 2.47 17.45
N PHE A 142 -1.08 2.02 17.05
CA PHE A 142 -0.90 0.97 16.06
C PHE A 142 -1.39 -0.40 16.56
N ASN A 143 -1.09 -0.75 17.81
CA ASN A 143 -1.56 -1.98 18.46
C ASN A 143 -3.08 -2.00 18.67
N GLN A 144 -3.68 -0.85 19.06
CA GLN A 144 -5.13 -0.71 19.16
C GLN A 144 -5.83 -0.76 17.79
N LEU A 145 -5.15 -0.32 16.73
CA LEU A 145 -5.67 -0.36 15.37
C LEU A 145 -5.62 -1.77 14.79
N LEU A 146 -4.59 -2.56 15.12
CA LEU A 146 -4.40 -3.92 14.61
C LEU A 146 -5.17 -5.01 15.35
N ILE A 147 -5.77 -4.71 16.49
CA ILE A 147 -6.62 -5.63 17.26
C ILE A 147 -7.95 -4.92 17.50
N ALA A 148 -9.02 -5.36 16.85
CA ALA A 148 -10.35 -4.83 17.17
C ALA A 148 -10.73 -5.10 18.63
N GLY A 149 -11.71 -4.36 19.14
CA GLY A 149 -12.20 -4.53 20.51
C GLY A 149 -12.71 -5.94 20.87
N ASP A 150 -12.84 -6.84 19.89
CA ASP A 150 -13.16 -8.26 20.05
C ASP A 150 -11.93 -9.21 19.98
N GLY A 151 -10.72 -8.68 19.80
CA GLY A 151 -9.47 -9.42 19.73
C GLY A 151 -9.05 -9.87 18.32
N LYS A 152 -9.80 -9.54 17.25
CA LYS A 152 -9.45 -9.94 15.87
C LYS A 152 -8.46 -8.98 15.20
N HIS A 153 -7.58 -9.52 14.36
CA HIS A 153 -6.61 -8.72 13.61
C HIS A 153 -7.28 -7.85 12.54
N LEU A 154 -6.83 -6.60 12.35
CA LEU A 154 -7.36 -5.71 11.30
C LEU A 154 -7.20 -6.29 9.90
N THR A 155 -6.09 -6.99 9.64
CA THR A 155 -5.83 -7.73 8.40
C THR A 155 -6.85 -8.86 8.21
N THR A 156 -7.07 -9.67 9.24
CA THR A 156 -8.09 -10.74 9.24
C THR A 156 -9.51 -10.20 9.10
N MET A 157 -9.85 -9.08 9.75
CA MET A 157 -11.16 -8.46 9.64
C MET A 157 -11.41 -7.86 8.25
N GLY A 158 -10.41 -7.20 7.67
CA GLY A 158 -10.47 -6.70 6.30
C GLY A 158 -10.64 -7.86 5.31
N GLN A 159 -9.84 -8.91 5.45
CA GLN A 159 -9.92 -10.12 4.62
C GLN A 159 -11.27 -10.84 4.76
N GLU A 160 -11.76 -11.08 5.99
CA GLU A 160 -13.07 -11.69 6.24
C GLU A 160 -14.20 -10.85 5.64
N ALA A 161 -14.16 -9.53 5.81
CA ALA A 161 -15.16 -8.62 5.24
C ALA A 161 -15.16 -8.68 3.71
N MET A 162 -13.99 -8.59 3.07
CA MET A 162 -13.84 -8.69 1.61
C MET A 162 -14.28 -10.07 1.10
N ALA A 163 -13.88 -11.15 1.77
CA ALA A 163 -14.27 -12.52 1.44
C ALA A 163 -15.80 -12.73 1.52
N SER A 164 -16.45 -12.18 2.55
CA SER A 164 -17.89 -12.30 2.76
C SER A 164 -18.74 -11.56 1.72
N ALA A 165 -18.17 -10.53 1.09
CA ALA A 165 -18.85 -9.73 0.06
C ALA A 165 -18.86 -10.41 -1.32
N ILE A 166 -17.85 -11.23 -1.63
CA ILE A 166 -17.68 -11.86 -2.94
C ILE A 166 -18.90 -12.70 -3.38
N PRO A 167 -19.52 -13.56 -2.55
CA PRO A 167 -20.70 -14.34 -2.97
C PRO A 167 -21.91 -13.48 -3.37
N SER A 168 -22.12 -12.35 -2.70
CA SER A 168 -23.18 -11.41 -3.07
C SER A 168 -22.86 -10.78 -4.42
N LEU A 169 -21.61 -10.34 -4.61
CA LEU A 169 -21.15 -9.79 -5.88
C LEU A 169 -21.23 -10.78 -7.04
N ASP A 170 -20.88 -12.06 -6.81
CA ASP A 170 -21.06 -13.15 -7.79
C ASP A 170 -22.52 -13.26 -8.24
N SER A 171 -23.46 -13.13 -7.30
CA SER A 171 -24.90 -13.16 -7.62
C SER A 171 -25.30 -11.95 -8.47
N ALA A 172 -24.88 -10.74 -8.12
CA ALA A 172 -25.15 -9.53 -8.91
C ALA A 172 -24.56 -9.62 -10.32
N ILE A 173 -23.34 -10.15 -10.47
CA ILE A 173 -22.70 -10.40 -11.77
C ILE A 173 -23.54 -11.36 -12.61
N ILE A 174 -24.06 -12.45 -12.04
CA ILE A 174 -24.90 -13.42 -12.76
C ILE A 174 -26.18 -12.75 -13.27
N TYR A 175 -26.86 -11.97 -12.42
CA TYR A 175 -28.11 -11.32 -12.79
C TYR A 175 -27.92 -10.23 -13.84
N LEU A 176 -26.90 -9.37 -13.69
CA LEU A 176 -26.58 -8.36 -14.71
C LEU A 176 -26.08 -8.99 -16.02
N LYS A 177 -25.37 -10.13 -15.98
CA LYS A 177 -25.02 -10.89 -17.19
C LYS A 177 -26.24 -11.34 -17.98
N ASN A 178 -27.30 -11.77 -17.30
CA ASN A 178 -28.54 -12.17 -17.98
C ASN A 178 -29.22 -10.96 -18.63
N ILE A 179 -29.26 -9.82 -17.94
CA ILE A 179 -29.81 -8.55 -18.45
C ILE A 179 -29.04 -8.09 -19.70
N VAL A 180 -27.72 -7.99 -19.60
CA VAL A 180 -26.83 -7.57 -20.71
C VAL A 180 -26.82 -8.58 -21.87
N GLY A 181 -27.19 -9.84 -21.60
CA GLY A 181 -27.29 -10.90 -22.59
C GLY A 181 -28.57 -10.88 -23.43
N ASP A 182 -29.60 -10.13 -23.02
CA ASP A 182 -30.80 -9.88 -23.83
C ASP A 182 -30.61 -8.57 -24.60
N ASP A 183 -30.30 -8.67 -25.89
CA ASP A 183 -30.04 -7.52 -26.77
C ASP A 183 -31.22 -6.55 -26.90
N ASN A 184 -32.43 -6.93 -26.46
CA ASN A 184 -33.62 -6.09 -26.49
C ASN A 184 -34.08 -5.66 -25.08
N PHE A 185 -33.30 -5.93 -24.04
CA PHE A 185 -33.65 -5.47 -22.70
C PHE A 185 -33.53 -3.96 -22.62
N VAL A 186 -34.64 -3.32 -22.26
CA VAL A 186 -34.72 -1.88 -22.03
C VAL A 186 -35.51 -1.62 -20.76
N CYS A 187 -34.99 -0.74 -19.91
CA CYS A 187 -35.63 -0.24 -18.71
C CYS A 187 -35.95 1.25 -18.89
N HIS A 188 -37.24 1.59 -19.00
CA HIS A 188 -37.68 2.97 -19.02
C HIS A 188 -38.16 3.42 -17.66
N TYR A 189 -37.79 4.64 -17.26
CA TYR A 189 -38.30 5.26 -16.04
C TYR A 189 -38.29 6.79 -16.16
N LYS A 190 -39.09 7.48 -15.35
CA LYS A 190 -39.19 8.95 -15.39
C LYS A 190 -38.49 9.60 -14.20
N ILE A 191 -37.64 10.57 -14.46
CA ILE A 191 -37.15 11.53 -13.45
C ILE A 191 -37.74 12.90 -13.76
N GLY A 192 -38.61 13.40 -12.88
CA GLY A 192 -39.40 14.60 -13.16
C GLY A 192 -40.24 14.43 -14.42
N ASN A 193 -39.99 15.26 -15.43
CA ASN A 193 -40.71 15.21 -16.72
C ASN A 193 -39.90 14.53 -17.84
N ARG A 194 -38.66 14.07 -17.58
CA ARG A 194 -37.83 13.37 -18.56
C ARG A 194 -38.03 11.87 -18.43
N GLU A 195 -38.27 11.23 -19.56
CA GLU A 195 -38.20 9.78 -19.69
C GLU A 195 -36.74 9.39 -19.95
N LEU A 196 -36.25 8.44 -19.17
CA LEU A 196 -34.93 7.87 -19.28
C LEU A 196 -35.03 6.41 -19.70
N GLU A 197 -34.10 6.00 -20.53
CA GLU A 197 -33.90 4.66 -21.04
C GLU A 197 -32.56 4.13 -20.54
N LEU A 198 -32.53 2.88 -20.09
CA LEU A 198 -31.29 2.16 -19.78
C LEU A 198 -31.34 0.83 -20.49
N ASP A 199 -30.27 0.54 -21.23
CA ASP A 199 -30.16 -0.68 -22.00
C ASP A 199 -28.75 -1.27 -21.90
N ARG A 200 -28.35 -2.03 -22.92
CA ARG A 200 -27.05 -2.66 -22.98
C ARG A 200 -25.89 -1.64 -22.92
N GLY A 201 -26.10 -0.41 -23.42
CA GLY A 201 -25.15 0.69 -23.36
C GLY A 201 -24.71 1.01 -21.93
N GLU A 202 -25.62 1.00 -20.95
CA GLU A 202 -25.35 1.34 -19.55
C GLU A 202 -25.12 0.10 -18.68
N PHE A 203 -25.89 -0.98 -18.89
CA PHE A 203 -25.78 -2.16 -18.05
C PHE A 203 -24.49 -2.96 -18.30
N ALA A 204 -23.93 -2.93 -19.51
CA ALA A 204 -22.67 -3.64 -19.79
C ALA A 204 -21.47 -2.98 -19.08
N PRO A 205 -21.25 -1.65 -19.14
CA PRO A 205 -20.22 -0.99 -18.33
C PRO A 205 -20.46 -1.15 -16.82
N ALA A 206 -21.73 -1.10 -16.34
CA ALA A 206 -22.03 -1.36 -14.93
C ALA A 206 -21.67 -2.80 -14.51
N LEU A 207 -21.87 -3.79 -15.38
CA LEU A 207 -21.42 -5.16 -15.14
C LEU A 207 -19.89 -5.28 -15.15
N ALA A 208 -19.20 -4.55 -16.02
CA ALA A 208 -17.73 -4.51 -16.03
C ALA A 208 -17.17 -4.02 -14.68
N THR A 209 -17.80 -3.01 -14.09
CA THR A 209 -17.47 -2.53 -12.74
C THR A 209 -17.54 -3.65 -11.70
N MET A 210 -18.55 -4.52 -11.78
CA MET A 210 -18.70 -5.62 -10.82
C MET A 210 -17.56 -6.63 -10.94
N PHE A 211 -17.07 -6.90 -12.16
CA PHE A 211 -15.88 -7.73 -12.37
C PHE A 211 -14.62 -7.10 -11.77
N VAL A 212 -14.41 -5.79 -11.94
CA VAL A 212 -13.29 -5.06 -11.32
C VAL A 212 -13.40 -5.11 -9.79
N ALA A 213 -14.58 -4.85 -9.24
CA ALA A 213 -14.81 -4.93 -7.79
C ALA A 213 -14.48 -6.33 -7.26
N LYS A 214 -14.86 -7.38 -7.98
CA LYS A 214 -14.55 -8.77 -7.61
C LYS A 214 -13.05 -9.05 -7.65
N ALA A 215 -12.34 -8.55 -8.65
CA ALA A 215 -10.88 -8.65 -8.74
C ALA A 215 -10.20 -8.00 -7.52
N VAL A 216 -10.60 -6.79 -7.15
CA VAL A 216 -10.05 -6.06 -5.99
C VAL A 216 -10.36 -6.78 -4.67
N LEU A 217 -11.60 -7.22 -4.46
CA LEU A 217 -11.97 -7.98 -3.25
C LEU A 217 -11.21 -9.31 -3.17
N THR A 218 -11.05 -9.99 -4.30
CA THR A 218 -10.28 -11.25 -4.36
C THR A 218 -8.82 -11.01 -4.03
N PHE A 219 -8.20 -9.96 -4.57
CA PHE A 219 -6.84 -9.56 -4.26
C PHE A 219 -6.67 -9.34 -2.75
N GLY A 220 -7.47 -8.45 -2.15
CA GLY A 220 -7.37 -8.12 -0.73
C GLY A 220 -7.71 -9.28 0.21
N ALA A 221 -8.65 -10.16 -0.15
CA ALA A 221 -8.99 -11.34 0.65
C ALA A 221 -7.94 -12.47 0.57
N SER A 222 -7.10 -12.47 -0.47
CA SER A 222 -6.19 -13.58 -0.77
C SER A 222 -4.79 -13.44 -0.17
N LEU A 223 -4.31 -12.21 0.02
CA LEU A 223 -2.94 -11.92 0.45
C LEU A 223 -2.77 -12.03 1.95
N ASN A 224 -1.74 -12.72 2.39
CA ASN A 224 -1.29 -12.74 3.77
C ASN A 224 -0.34 -11.57 4.04
N ILE A 225 -0.88 -10.52 4.64
CA ILE A 225 -0.14 -9.34 5.10
C ILE A 225 -0.07 -9.26 6.62
N ASP A 226 -0.24 -10.40 7.30
CA ASP A 226 -0.13 -10.46 8.75
C ASP A 226 1.32 -10.28 9.19
N ILE A 227 1.55 -9.24 9.97
CA ILE A 227 2.82 -8.94 10.64
C ILE A 227 2.69 -9.16 12.16
N SER A 228 1.79 -10.03 12.59
CA SER A 228 1.75 -10.54 13.95
C SER A 228 2.75 -11.68 14.17
N SER A 229 3.37 -11.71 15.35
CA SER A 229 4.13 -12.85 15.86
C SER A 229 3.20 -13.72 16.71
N ASN A 230 2.73 -14.85 16.15
CA ASN A 230 1.76 -15.74 16.80
C ASN A 230 0.48 -15.01 17.28
N GLY A 231 -0.05 -14.08 16.48
CA GLY A 231 -1.22 -13.29 16.82
C GLY A 231 -0.97 -12.17 17.82
N LYS A 232 0.29 -11.80 18.05
CA LYS A 232 0.68 -10.70 18.95
C LYS A 232 1.62 -9.70 18.27
N TYR A 233 1.58 -8.46 18.75
CA TYR A 233 2.43 -7.36 18.29
C TYR A 233 3.43 -6.92 19.37
N ASP A 234 3.72 -7.81 20.32
CA ASP A 234 4.65 -7.54 21.44
C ASP A 234 6.03 -7.07 20.93
N TRP A 235 6.45 -7.56 19.76
CA TRP A 235 7.69 -7.14 19.09
C TRP A 235 7.73 -5.64 18.76
N MET A 236 6.58 -5.00 18.54
CA MET A 236 6.49 -3.56 18.28
C MET A 236 6.67 -2.75 19.55
N THR A 237 6.08 -3.22 20.67
CA THR A 237 6.29 -2.61 21.99
C THR A 237 7.75 -2.70 22.40
N ASP A 238 8.40 -3.83 22.13
CA ASP A 238 9.84 -3.99 22.33
C ASP A 238 10.65 -3.09 21.38
N ALA A 239 10.24 -2.94 20.13
CA ALA A 239 10.89 -2.03 19.18
C ALA A 239 10.84 -0.58 19.66
N ASP A 240 9.67 -0.12 20.11
CA ASP A 240 9.45 1.23 20.62
C ASP A 240 10.31 1.50 21.86
N LYS A 241 10.21 0.61 22.86
CA LYS A 241 10.90 0.77 24.14
C LYS A 241 12.43 0.81 24.00
N TYR A 242 12.98 0.08 23.05
CA TYR A 242 14.43 -0.11 22.91
C TYR A 242 14.97 0.45 21.58
N ASN A 243 14.23 1.33 20.89
CA ASN A 243 14.59 1.88 19.58
C ASN A 243 15.02 0.81 18.56
N GLY A 244 14.36 -0.35 18.57
CA GLY A 244 14.66 -1.49 17.70
C GLY A 244 15.89 -2.32 18.08
N ASP A 245 16.67 -1.97 19.12
CA ASP A 245 17.84 -2.74 19.56
C ASP A 245 17.45 -3.90 20.50
N THR A 246 16.64 -4.83 19.98
CA THR A 246 16.35 -6.10 20.66
C THR A 246 16.46 -7.30 19.72
N LYS A 247 16.85 -8.43 20.28
CA LYS A 247 16.85 -9.71 19.55
C LYS A 247 15.45 -10.09 19.07
N VAL A 248 14.42 -9.83 19.87
CA VAL A 248 13.02 -10.18 19.54
C VAL A 248 12.56 -9.42 18.29
N PHE A 249 12.79 -8.11 18.24
CA PHE A 249 12.52 -7.29 17.06
C PHE A 249 13.31 -7.78 15.85
N ALA A 250 14.63 -7.95 16.01
CA ALA A 250 15.53 -8.37 14.94
C ALA A 250 15.13 -9.72 14.33
N ASP A 251 14.94 -10.75 15.16
CA ASP A 251 14.52 -12.08 14.73
C ASP A 251 13.18 -12.01 13.98
N TYR A 252 12.26 -11.17 14.46
CA TYR A 252 10.94 -11.04 13.85
C TYR A 252 11.00 -10.39 12.47
N VAL A 253 11.68 -9.25 12.33
CA VAL A 253 11.84 -8.57 11.02
C VAL A 253 12.58 -9.47 10.03
N ILE A 254 13.62 -10.20 10.46
CA ILE A 254 14.29 -11.20 9.63
C ILE A 254 13.29 -12.27 9.15
N SER A 255 12.45 -12.78 10.05
CA SER A 255 11.48 -13.84 9.72
C SER A 255 10.44 -13.43 8.68
N LEU A 256 10.16 -12.13 8.50
CA LEU A 256 9.29 -11.62 7.44
C LEU A 256 9.95 -11.69 6.06
N MET A 257 11.28 -11.65 6.02
CA MET A 257 12.10 -11.64 4.80
C MET A 257 12.62 -13.04 4.43
N ASP A 258 12.48 -14.01 5.32
CA ASP A 258 12.85 -15.40 5.07
C ASP A 258 11.98 -16.03 3.97
N LYS A 259 12.59 -16.89 3.12
CA LYS A 259 11.88 -17.61 2.05
C LYS A 259 10.76 -18.54 2.55
N GLY A 260 10.82 -18.96 3.82
CA GLY A 260 9.78 -19.75 4.46
C GLY A 260 8.66 -18.91 5.09
N SER A 261 8.73 -17.58 4.99
CA SER A 261 7.75 -16.68 5.59
C SER A 261 6.40 -16.83 4.90
N SER A 262 5.33 -16.76 5.70
CA SER A 262 3.98 -16.65 5.16
C SER A 262 3.63 -15.20 4.79
N PHE A 263 4.46 -14.22 5.15
CA PHE A 263 4.28 -12.82 4.81
C PHE A 263 4.37 -12.61 3.29
N THR A 264 3.42 -11.87 2.71
CA THR A 264 3.23 -11.64 1.26
C THR A 264 2.80 -12.87 0.43
N THR A 265 2.57 -14.02 1.07
CA THR A 265 2.04 -15.20 0.37
C THR A 265 0.54 -15.07 0.10
N VAL A 266 0.02 -15.91 -0.79
CA VAL A 266 -1.42 -16.09 -1.00
C VAL A 266 -1.89 -17.33 -0.24
N TYR A 267 -2.96 -17.21 0.53
CA TYR A 267 -3.55 -18.37 1.22
C TYR A 267 -3.91 -19.47 0.23
N ASP A 268 -3.61 -20.73 0.56
CA ASP A 268 -3.73 -21.86 -0.38
C ASP A 268 -5.12 -22.01 -1.01
N ASN A 269 -6.18 -21.81 -0.21
CA ASN A 269 -7.57 -21.87 -0.70
C ASN A 269 -7.95 -20.69 -1.62
N TRP A 270 -7.19 -19.61 -1.61
CA TRP A 270 -7.38 -18.43 -2.45
C TRP A 270 -6.51 -18.43 -3.70
N LYS A 271 -5.42 -19.21 -3.77
CA LYS A 271 -4.52 -19.29 -4.94
C LYS A 271 -5.24 -19.41 -6.28
N PRO A 272 -6.27 -20.28 -6.45
CA PRO A 272 -7.01 -20.36 -7.72
C PRO A 272 -7.74 -19.06 -8.08
N ARG A 273 -8.38 -18.41 -7.09
CA ARG A 273 -9.13 -17.16 -7.32
C ARG A 273 -8.19 -15.98 -7.59
N TYR A 274 -7.06 -15.92 -6.88
CA TYR A 274 -6.02 -14.92 -7.10
C TYR A 274 -5.45 -15.00 -8.52
N ARG A 275 -5.12 -16.22 -8.98
CA ARG A 275 -4.65 -16.47 -10.36
C ARG A 275 -5.70 -16.17 -11.43
N ASP A 276 -6.98 -16.15 -11.08
CA ASP A 276 -8.10 -15.83 -11.98
C ASP A 276 -8.38 -14.32 -12.11
N ILE A 277 -7.73 -13.47 -11.30
CA ILE A 277 -7.90 -12.00 -11.37
C ILE A 277 -7.72 -11.45 -12.80
N PRO A 278 -6.71 -11.85 -13.60
CA PRO A 278 -6.61 -11.42 -14.99
C PRO A 278 -7.86 -11.71 -15.83
N ASN A 279 -8.52 -12.86 -15.64
CA ASN A 279 -9.74 -13.21 -16.37
C ASN A 279 -10.94 -12.37 -15.94
N LEU A 280 -10.98 -11.96 -14.65
CA LEU A 280 -11.99 -11.01 -14.17
C LEU A 280 -11.78 -9.64 -14.83
N LEU A 281 -10.54 -9.17 -14.92
CA LEU A 281 -10.22 -7.90 -15.59
C LEU A 281 -10.49 -7.97 -17.09
N ASP A 282 -10.19 -9.09 -17.74
CA ASP A 282 -10.53 -9.32 -19.15
C ASP A 282 -12.04 -9.30 -19.40
N SER A 283 -12.80 -9.95 -18.51
CA SER A 283 -14.28 -9.88 -18.54
C SER A 283 -14.78 -8.45 -18.37
N ALA A 284 -14.16 -7.66 -17.50
CA ALA A 284 -14.51 -6.24 -17.35
C ALA A 284 -14.27 -5.47 -18.65
N ILE A 285 -13.09 -5.61 -19.26
CA ILE A 285 -12.76 -4.98 -20.55
C ILE A 285 -13.79 -5.38 -21.61
N GLN A 286 -14.12 -6.67 -21.71
CA GLN A 286 -15.10 -7.18 -22.67
C GLN A 286 -16.47 -6.50 -22.50
N PHE A 287 -16.95 -6.34 -21.27
CA PHE A 287 -18.27 -5.74 -21.05
C PHE A 287 -18.28 -4.22 -21.25
N VAL A 288 -17.17 -3.51 -21.02
CA VAL A 288 -17.06 -2.10 -21.43
C VAL A 288 -17.11 -2.00 -22.96
N GLU A 289 -16.37 -2.85 -23.68
CA GLU A 289 -16.40 -2.86 -25.16
C GLU A 289 -17.80 -3.15 -25.70
N VAL A 290 -18.53 -4.08 -25.09
CA VAL A 290 -19.92 -4.38 -25.45
C VAL A 290 -20.82 -3.15 -25.33
N GLY A 291 -20.75 -2.42 -24.21
CA GLY A 291 -21.57 -1.22 -24.00
C GLY A 291 -21.22 -0.07 -24.94
N LEU A 292 -19.92 0.21 -25.09
CA LEU A 292 -19.45 1.26 -26.00
C LEU A 292 -19.78 0.95 -27.46
N GLN A 293 -19.63 -0.31 -27.87
CA GLN A 293 -19.96 -0.75 -29.23
C GLN A 293 -21.46 -0.66 -29.48
N TYR A 294 -22.29 -0.98 -28.48
CA TYR A 294 -23.74 -0.80 -28.57
C TYR A 294 -24.11 0.66 -28.82
N GLY A 295 -23.57 1.61 -28.05
CA GLY A 295 -23.84 3.05 -28.27
C GLY A 295 -23.35 3.55 -29.64
N ILE A 296 -22.22 3.05 -30.15
CA ILE A 296 -21.78 3.33 -31.52
C ILE A 296 -22.78 2.78 -32.54
N ASP A 297 -23.26 1.55 -32.37
CA ASP A 297 -24.18 0.92 -33.30
C ASP A 297 -25.55 1.58 -33.30
N GLU A 298 -26.01 1.99 -32.13
CA GLU A 298 -27.24 2.75 -31.97
C GLU A 298 -27.17 4.12 -32.64
N SER A 299 -26.05 4.84 -32.49
CA SER A 299 -25.86 6.16 -33.11
C SER A 299 -26.07 6.18 -34.62
N LYS A 300 -25.86 5.05 -35.30
CA LYS A 300 -26.08 4.90 -36.75
C LYS A 300 -27.55 4.99 -37.15
N ASN A 301 -28.47 4.78 -36.21
CA ASN A 301 -29.92 4.90 -36.40
C ASN A 301 -30.44 6.32 -36.13
N GLY A 302 -29.56 7.22 -35.67
CA GLY A 302 -29.82 8.64 -35.41
C GLY A 302 -30.42 8.91 -34.03
N ILE A 303 -30.58 10.19 -33.70
CA ILE A 303 -31.02 10.69 -32.37
C ILE A 303 -32.35 10.09 -31.88
N LYS A 304 -33.20 9.58 -32.77
CA LYS A 304 -34.54 9.09 -32.39
C LYS A 304 -34.51 7.85 -31.51
N THR A 305 -33.50 6.99 -31.65
CA THR A 305 -33.37 5.80 -30.81
C THR A 305 -32.80 6.19 -29.44
N GLN A 306 -31.92 7.20 -29.41
CA GLN A 306 -31.21 7.65 -28.20
C GLN A 306 -31.90 8.80 -27.44
N LEU A 307 -33.12 9.19 -27.82
CA LEU A 307 -33.76 10.42 -27.30
C LEU A 307 -33.97 10.37 -25.77
N ASN A 308 -34.17 9.16 -25.26
CA ASN A 308 -34.41 8.91 -23.85
C ASN A 308 -33.15 8.41 -23.14
N ASP A 309 -32.03 8.23 -23.83
CA ASP A 309 -30.80 7.75 -23.19
C ASP A 309 -30.25 8.78 -22.21
N PRO A 310 -29.42 8.36 -21.25
CA PRO A 310 -28.78 9.28 -20.33
C PRO A 310 -27.82 10.23 -21.05
N TYR A 311 -27.23 9.79 -22.18
CA TYR A 311 -26.32 10.54 -23.04
C TYR A 311 -26.50 10.14 -24.50
N ILE A 312 -26.30 11.08 -25.44
CA ILE A 312 -26.41 10.82 -26.89
C ILE A 312 -25.03 10.61 -27.49
N VAL A 313 -24.84 9.50 -28.21
CA VAL A 313 -23.64 9.20 -28.99
C VAL A 313 -23.84 9.64 -30.44
N GLY A 314 -22.89 10.41 -30.97
CA GLY A 314 -22.92 10.87 -32.36
C GLY A 314 -21.88 11.94 -32.67
N ASP A 315 -21.75 12.32 -33.94
CA ASP A 315 -20.80 13.34 -34.39
C ASP A 315 -21.49 14.71 -34.66
N ASP A 316 -22.74 14.88 -34.21
CA ASP A 316 -23.53 16.10 -34.43
C ASP A 316 -23.55 17.04 -33.22
N GLU A 317 -24.14 18.23 -33.39
CA GLU A 317 -24.20 19.27 -32.35
C GLU A 317 -25.04 18.87 -31.13
N MET A 318 -25.90 17.86 -31.26
CA MET A 318 -26.78 17.37 -30.19
C MET A 318 -26.16 16.18 -29.45
N SER A 319 -24.97 15.75 -29.84
CA SER A 319 -24.28 14.59 -29.26
C SER A 319 -23.46 14.99 -28.04
N ASP A 320 -23.61 14.25 -26.94
CA ASP A 320 -22.82 14.45 -25.71
C ASP A 320 -21.41 13.87 -25.85
N VAL A 321 -21.28 12.80 -26.65
CA VAL A 321 -20.01 12.11 -26.90
C VAL A 321 -19.92 11.61 -28.33
N SER A 322 -18.72 11.68 -28.91
CA SER A 322 -18.50 11.21 -30.27
C SER A 322 -18.35 9.70 -30.36
N ALA A 323 -18.91 9.08 -31.41
CA ALA A 323 -18.69 7.68 -31.72
C ALA A 323 -17.20 7.36 -31.90
N ARG A 324 -16.42 8.34 -32.37
CA ARG A 324 -14.96 8.24 -32.48
C ARG A 324 -14.27 8.13 -31.13
N ASP A 325 -14.73 8.85 -30.11
CA ASP A 325 -14.13 8.77 -28.77
C ASP A 325 -14.46 7.44 -28.09
N PHE A 326 -15.65 6.88 -28.32
CA PHE A 326 -15.98 5.51 -27.91
C PHE A 326 -15.08 4.49 -28.60
N GLN A 327 -14.85 4.62 -29.91
CA GLN A 327 -13.92 3.73 -30.62
C GLN A 327 -12.49 3.85 -30.08
N LYS A 328 -11.99 5.07 -29.81
CA LYS A 328 -10.67 5.24 -29.17
C LYS A 328 -10.59 4.59 -27.79
N ALA A 329 -11.67 4.62 -27.02
CA ALA A 329 -11.73 3.96 -25.72
C ALA A 329 -11.66 2.43 -25.88
N ILE A 330 -12.40 1.85 -26.83
CA ILE A 330 -12.30 0.42 -27.21
C ILE A 330 -10.87 0.07 -27.63
N ASP A 331 -10.26 0.84 -28.54
CA ASP A 331 -8.89 0.60 -29.00
C ASP A 331 -7.88 0.67 -27.85
N SER A 332 -8.12 1.54 -26.86
CA SER A 332 -7.29 1.65 -25.64
C SER A 332 -7.49 0.46 -24.70
N LEU A 333 -8.72 -0.05 -24.60
CA LEU A 333 -9.06 -1.24 -23.82
C LEU A 333 -8.38 -2.50 -24.36
N GLU A 334 -8.29 -2.65 -25.69
CA GLU A 334 -7.51 -3.73 -26.30
C GLU A 334 -6.02 -3.67 -25.93
N HIS A 335 -5.45 -2.47 -25.79
CA HIS A 335 -4.08 -2.30 -25.33
C HIS A 335 -3.91 -2.81 -23.89
N TYR A 336 -4.85 -2.51 -22.98
CA TYR A 336 -4.84 -3.04 -21.62
C TYR A 336 -5.10 -4.54 -21.57
N ARG A 337 -5.97 -5.09 -22.43
CA ARG A 337 -6.17 -6.54 -22.57
C ARG A 337 -4.87 -7.25 -22.96
N LYS A 338 -4.10 -6.68 -23.91
CA LYS A 338 -2.77 -7.19 -24.26
C LYS A 338 -1.81 -7.11 -23.06
N ALA A 339 -1.84 -6.04 -22.28
CA ALA A 339 -1.06 -5.91 -21.04
C ALA A 339 -1.33 -7.02 -20.02
N LEU A 340 -2.59 -7.46 -19.92
CA LEU A 340 -3.00 -8.53 -19.02
C LEU A 340 -2.41 -9.89 -19.43
N HIS A 341 -2.29 -10.19 -20.72
CA HIS A 341 -1.95 -11.56 -21.17
C HIS A 341 -0.59 -11.72 -21.86
N THR A 342 -0.18 -10.78 -22.70
CA THR A 342 1.01 -10.91 -23.56
C THR A 342 2.14 -9.97 -23.17
N GLY A 343 1.88 -9.04 -22.26
CA GLY A 343 2.81 -8.04 -21.79
C GLY A 343 2.74 -6.76 -22.62
N VAL A 344 2.85 -5.61 -21.94
CA VAL A 344 2.79 -4.28 -22.55
C VAL A 344 4.09 -3.53 -22.31
N GLU A 345 4.55 -2.81 -23.34
CA GLU A 345 5.66 -1.88 -23.19
C GLU A 345 5.15 -0.58 -22.56
N ILE A 346 5.63 -0.27 -21.36
CA ILE A 346 5.42 0.99 -20.65
C ILE A 346 6.66 1.85 -20.84
N THR A 347 6.44 3.10 -21.23
CA THR A 347 7.50 4.11 -21.26
C THR A 347 7.51 4.87 -19.93
N LEU A 348 8.63 4.81 -19.22
CA LEU A 348 8.89 5.50 -17.96
C LEU A 348 9.15 7.00 -18.21
N PRO A 349 9.09 7.87 -17.17
CA PRO A 349 9.18 9.31 -17.32
C PRO A 349 10.40 9.83 -18.08
N ALA A 350 11.58 9.22 -17.90
CA ALA A 350 12.80 9.61 -18.61
C ALA A 350 12.96 8.92 -19.99
N GLY A 351 11.95 8.16 -20.44
CA GLY A 351 11.89 7.53 -21.75
C GLY A 351 12.35 6.08 -21.80
N SER A 352 12.79 5.50 -20.67
CA SER A 352 13.13 4.08 -20.60
C SER A 352 11.90 3.21 -20.87
N LYS A 353 12.08 2.07 -21.53
CA LYS A 353 10.99 1.17 -21.89
C LYS A 353 11.09 -0.15 -21.12
N ILE A 354 10.01 -0.50 -20.42
CA ILE A 354 9.86 -1.75 -19.70
C ILE A 354 8.67 -2.53 -20.25
N THR A 355 8.82 -3.84 -20.44
CA THR A 355 7.68 -4.70 -20.73
C THR A 355 7.15 -5.24 -19.40
N VAL A 356 5.84 -5.10 -19.17
CA VAL A 356 5.18 -5.59 -17.96
C VAL A 356 4.11 -6.60 -18.36
N ASN A 357 4.19 -7.80 -17.78
CA ASN A 357 3.14 -8.81 -17.87
C ASN A 357 2.39 -8.88 -16.54
N ILE A 358 1.18 -8.33 -16.52
CA ILE A 358 0.39 -8.21 -15.30
C ILE A 358 -0.14 -9.58 -14.85
N ALA A 359 -0.47 -10.51 -15.76
CA ALA A 359 -0.89 -11.85 -15.34
C ALA A 359 0.19 -12.60 -14.56
N LYS A 360 1.47 -12.42 -14.90
CA LYS A 360 2.59 -13.03 -14.18
C LYS A 360 2.67 -12.59 -12.72
N PHE A 361 2.21 -11.38 -12.40
CA PHE A 361 2.14 -10.92 -11.02
C PHE A 361 1.14 -11.75 -10.20
N PHE A 362 0.03 -12.15 -10.81
CA PHE A 362 -0.98 -12.99 -10.17
C PHE A 362 -0.60 -14.49 -10.13
N GLU A 363 0.53 -14.87 -10.75
CA GLU A 363 1.12 -16.20 -10.57
C GLU A 363 2.01 -16.29 -9.33
N ILE A 364 2.49 -15.16 -8.80
CA ILE A 364 3.30 -15.08 -7.57
C ILE A 364 2.40 -15.33 -6.37
N THR A 365 2.44 -16.56 -5.84
CA THR A 365 1.60 -16.97 -4.71
C THR A 365 2.38 -17.35 -3.46
N ASP A 366 3.68 -17.58 -3.57
CA ASP A 366 4.50 -18.13 -2.49
C ASP A 366 5.41 -17.07 -1.83
N GLY A 367 5.05 -15.78 -2.00
CA GLY A 367 5.78 -14.65 -1.44
C GLY A 367 6.74 -14.00 -2.42
N TRP A 368 7.25 -12.82 -2.06
CA TRP A 368 8.13 -12.02 -2.91
C TRP A 368 9.62 -12.16 -2.52
N GLN A 369 9.87 -12.83 -1.39
CA GLN A 369 11.18 -13.04 -0.78
C GLN A 369 12.14 -13.78 -1.72
N ASP A 370 11.62 -14.63 -2.60
CA ASP A 370 12.41 -15.34 -3.62
C ASP A 370 12.99 -14.42 -4.72
N TYR A 371 12.49 -13.20 -4.86
CA TYR A 371 12.93 -12.23 -5.87
C TYR A 371 13.82 -11.12 -5.31
N LEU A 372 14.00 -11.07 -3.99
CA LEU A 372 14.91 -10.12 -3.34
C LEU A 372 16.37 -10.40 -3.77
N PRO A 373 17.26 -9.38 -3.74
CA PRO A 373 18.68 -9.62 -3.99
C PRO A 373 19.24 -10.72 -3.08
N TYR A 374 20.24 -11.45 -3.56
CA TYR A 374 20.97 -12.41 -2.74
C TYR A 374 21.58 -11.71 -1.52
N HIS A 375 21.15 -12.12 -0.33
CA HIS A 375 21.59 -11.54 0.94
C HIS A 375 21.66 -12.61 2.04
N LYS A 376 22.37 -12.28 3.11
CA LYS A 376 22.39 -13.05 4.35
C LYS A 376 22.30 -12.09 5.53
N PHE A 377 21.33 -12.32 6.39
CA PHE A 377 21.23 -11.63 7.67
C PHE A 377 22.35 -12.10 8.60
N ASN A 378 22.96 -11.15 9.29
CA ASN A 378 23.90 -11.44 10.36
C ASN A 378 23.14 -11.80 11.65
N ASP A 379 23.78 -12.56 12.53
CA ASP A 379 23.27 -12.77 13.88
C ASP A 379 23.17 -11.42 14.63
N TYR A 380 22.10 -11.24 15.40
CA TYR A 380 21.86 -10.00 16.14
C TYR A 380 23.05 -9.58 17.02
N SER A 381 23.82 -10.54 17.57
CA SER A 381 25.00 -10.26 18.41
C SER A 381 26.10 -9.46 17.69
N VAL A 382 26.09 -9.39 16.36
CA VAL A 382 27.08 -8.65 15.56
C VAL A 382 26.53 -7.43 14.84
N TRP A 383 25.24 -7.09 15.02
CA TRP A 383 24.63 -5.95 14.33
C TRP A 383 25.27 -4.62 14.70
N ASN A 384 25.71 -4.47 15.95
CA ASN A 384 26.32 -3.24 16.42
C ASN A 384 27.86 -3.26 16.34
N ILE A 385 28.42 -4.25 15.63
CA ILE A 385 29.86 -4.42 15.44
C ILE A 385 30.25 -3.82 14.07
N PRO A 386 31.22 -2.88 14.01
CA PRO A 386 31.71 -2.35 12.74
C PRO A 386 32.44 -3.45 11.95
N ALA A 387 32.08 -3.59 10.68
CA ALA A 387 32.60 -4.59 9.76
C ALA A 387 33.17 -3.98 8.47
N GLU A 388 32.50 -3.00 7.87
CA GLU A 388 32.92 -2.27 6.66
C GLU A 388 32.50 -0.79 6.75
N GLY A 389 33.02 0.08 5.89
CA GLY A 389 32.58 1.48 5.85
C GLY A 389 33.06 2.34 7.04
N PHE A 390 34.21 2.01 7.62
CA PHE A 390 34.76 2.71 8.78
C PHE A 390 36.30 2.73 8.74
N TYR A 391 36.91 3.59 9.57
CA TYR A 391 38.35 3.65 9.77
C TYR A 391 38.70 3.85 11.25
N TRP A 392 39.96 3.63 11.61
CA TRP A 392 40.45 3.81 12.97
C TRP A 392 41.03 5.21 13.16
N ALA A 393 40.55 5.95 14.15
CA ALA A 393 41.05 7.28 14.48
C ALA A 393 41.22 7.47 16.00
N PRO A 394 42.19 8.26 16.47
CA PRO A 394 42.43 8.47 17.91
C PRO A 394 41.37 9.34 18.62
N GLN A 395 40.45 9.92 17.85
CA GLN A 395 39.43 10.82 18.38
C GLN A 395 38.15 10.08 18.75
N LEU A 396 37.62 10.43 19.93
CA LEU A 396 36.28 10.04 20.34
C LEU A 396 35.30 11.07 19.75
N TRP A 397 34.91 10.87 18.50
CA TRP A 397 33.97 11.76 17.82
C TRP A 397 32.54 11.53 18.27
N GLY A 398 31.77 12.61 18.18
CA GLY A 398 30.33 12.59 18.31
C GLY A 398 29.59 12.53 16.98
N GLY A 399 28.27 12.36 17.07
CA GLY A 399 27.37 12.30 15.92
C GLY A 399 27.34 10.91 15.34
N ASP A 400 26.55 10.05 15.99
CA ASP A 400 26.19 8.69 15.57
C ASP A 400 27.43 7.83 15.28
N THR A 401 28.26 7.60 16.31
CA THR A 401 29.44 6.70 16.19
C THR A 401 29.21 5.36 16.89
N TYR A 402 29.99 4.33 16.51
CA TYR A 402 29.95 3.03 17.19
C TYR A 402 30.27 3.15 18.70
N ALA A 403 31.17 4.06 19.08
CA ALA A 403 31.51 4.32 20.47
C ALA A 403 30.37 4.99 21.24
N GLU A 404 29.70 5.98 20.63
CA GLU A 404 28.52 6.65 21.17
C GLU A 404 27.40 5.65 21.46
N PHE A 405 27.11 4.75 20.51
CA PHE A 405 26.12 3.70 20.69
C PHE A 405 26.43 2.78 21.89
N GLU A 406 27.68 2.29 22.01
CA GLU A 406 28.06 1.44 23.15
C GLU A 406 27.99 2.20 24.49
N ILE A 407 28.37 3.48 24.51
CA ILE A 407 28.25 4.35 25.68
C ILE A 407 26.78 4.51 26.06
N ASN A 408 25.91 4.86 25.11
CA ASN A 408 24.48 5.02 25.33
C ASN A 408 23.86 3.75 25.91
N LYS A 409 24.15 2.60 25.32
CA LYS A 409 23.67 1.29 25.79
C LYS A 409 24.14 1.00 27.21
N ALA A 410 25.41 1.25 27.52
CA ALA A 410 25.96 1.01 28.84
C ALA A 410 25.41 1.98 29.89
N VAL A 411 25.26 3.27 29.56
CA VAL A 411 24.70 4.30 30.45
C VAL A 411 23.23 4.03 30.73
N ARG A 412 22.43 3.74 29.70
CA ARG A 412 21.02 3.32 29.87
C ARG A 412 20.91 2.14 30.82
N ALA A 413 21.72 1.10 30.63
CA ALA A 413 21.73 -0.08 31.50
C ALA A 413 22.18 0.23 32.94
N GLN A 414 22.93 1.30 33.18
CA GLN A 414 23.24 1.76 34.54
C GLN A 414 22.01 2.41 35.20
N ILE A 415 21.27 3.24 34.46
CA ILE A 415 20.06 3.93 34.95
C ILE A 415 18.94 2.91 35.23
N GLU A 416 18.76 1.94 34.32
CA GLU A 416 17.74 0.89 34.42
C GLU A 416 17.91 -0.04 35.65
N LYS A 417 19.08 -0.02 36.31
CA LYS A 417 19.28 -0.73 37.60
C LYS A 417 18.52 -0.10 38.76
N SER A 418 18.17 1.18 38.64
CA SER A 418 17.62 1.98 39.73
C SER A 418 16.21 2.49 39.47
N THR A 419 15.83 2.69 38.20
CA THR A 419 14.48 3.10 37.83
C THR A 419 14.09 2.52 36.47
N LYS A 420 12.79 2.45 36.18
CA LYS A 420 12.31 2.25 34.82
C LYS A 420 12.63 3.52 34.01
N VAL A 421 13.18 3.33 32.82
CA VAL A 421 13.46 4.39 31.85
C VAL A 421 12.38 4.32 30.78
N ASP A 422 11.68 5.44 30.59
CA ASP A 422 10.62 5.56 29.58
C ASP A 422 11.18 6.10 28.26
N TYR A 423 12.13 7.04 28.33
CA TYR A 423 12.91 7.53 27.20
C TYR A 423 14.37 7.71 27.58
N PHE A 424 15.29 7.44 26.65
CA PHE A 424 16.71 7.73 26.82
C PHE A 424 17.39 7.99 25.49
N TYR A 425 18.15 9.06 25.44
CA TYR A 425 19.03 9.42 24.34
C TYR A 425 20.32 10.01 24.88
N GLY A 426 21.44 9.76 24.20
CA GLY A 426 22.73 10.28 24.62
C GLY A 426 23.55 10.70 23.41
N ASP A 427 24.18 11.85 23.52
CA ASP A 427 24.98 12.45 22.45
C ASP A 427 26.41 12.63 22.90
N LEU A 428 27.35 12.30 22.03
CA LEU A 428 28.70 12.83 22.14
C LEU A 428 28.82 14.11 21.32
N TYR A 429 29.44 15.13 21.91
CA TYR A 429 29.81 16.38 21.28
C TYR A 429 31.33 16.53 21.36
N THR A 430 32.00 16.72 20.23
CA THR A 430 33.45 16.92 20.22
C THR A 430 33.80 18.33 20.70
N ARG A 431 34.11 18.50 22.00
CA ARG A 431 34.68 19.75 22.55
C ARG A 431 36.18 19.80 22.36
N GLY A 432 36.60 20.40 21.24
CA GLY A 432 38.01 20.58 20.92
C GLY A 432 38.70 19.30 20.45
N TYR A 433 39.87 19.47 19.84
CA TYR A 433 40.55 18.44 19.06
C TYR A 433 41.49 17.54 19.88
N SER A 434 41.18 17.28 21.15
CA SER A 434 41.99 16.40 22.00
C SER A 434 41.60 14.94 21.80
N ALA A 435 42.60 14.08 21.58
CA ALA A 435 42.39 12.65 21.37
C ALA A 435 41.71 12.00 22.59
N GLY A 436 40.72 11.13 22.32
CA GLY A 436 40.00 10.40 23.36
C GLY A 436 39.16 11.24 24.33
N THR A 437 38.81 12.49 24.02
CA THR A 437 37.96 13.32 24.88
C THR A 437 36.75 13.87 24.13
N ALA A 438 35.61 13.93 24.79
CA ALA A 438 34.36 14.49 24.28
C ALA A 438 33.52 15.08 25.43
N GLU A 439 32.46 15.81 25.11
CA GLU A 439 31.35 16.07 26.02
C GLU A 439 30.26 15.05 25.73
N TYR A 440 29.74 14.38 26.74
CA TYR A 440 28.65 13.42 26.63
C TYR A 440 27.42 13.99 27.31
N CYS A 441 26.31 14.14 26.63
CA CYS A 441 25.06 14.63 27.20
C CYS A 441 23.99 13.54 27.14
N ALA A 442 23.44 13.20 28.30
CA ALA A 442 22.37 12.22 28.43
C ALA A 442 21.05 12.95 28.69
N ASP A 443 20.06 12.58 27.90
CA ASP A 443 18.65 12.94 28.00
C ASP A 443 17.87 11.69 28.43
N ALA A 444 17.12 11.77 29.53
CA ALA A 444 16.35 10.66 30.05
C ALA A 444 15.00 11.10 30.61
N GLU A 445 13.98 10.28 30.38
CA GLU A 445 12.67 10.40 31.01
C GLU A 445 12.37 9.17 31.86
N PHE A 446 11.85 9.40 33.07
CA PHE A 446 11.37 8.35 33.96
C PHE A 446 10.17 8.86 34.76
N ASN A 447 9.07 8.10 34.78
CA ASN A 447 7.85 8.45 35.51
C ASN A 447 7.39 9.90 35.25
N ASP A 448 7.35 10.34 33.98
CA ASP A 448 7.00 11.71 33.56
C ASP A 448 7.97 12.82 34.02
N HIS A 449 9.16 12.47 34.52
CA HIS A 449 10.22 13.42 34.85
C HIS A 449 11.34 13.35 33.82
N TYR A 450 11.63 14.52 33.23
CA TYR A 450 12.69 14.72 32.25
C TYR A 450 13.99 15.20 32.92
N VAL A 451 15.12 14.60 32.56
CA VAL A 451 16.45 15.01 33.01
C VAL A 451 17.43 15.06 31.86
N TYR A 452 18.19 16.15 31.81
CA TYR A 452 19.28 16.37 30.87
C TYR A 452 20.58 16.67 31.63
N GLN A 453 21.64 15.90 31.39
CA GLN A 453 22.92 16.06 32.08
C GLN A 453 24.12 15.82 31.15
N CYS A 454 25.08 16.76 31.17
CA CYS A 454 26.32 16.63 30.42
C CYS A 454 27.53 16.29 31.31
N PHE A 455 28.49 15.58 30.72
CA PHE A 455 29.72 15.11 31.32
C PHE A 455 30.89 15.34 30.38
N PHE A 456 32.06 15.62 30.92
CA PHE A 456 33.31 15.50 30.21
C PHE A 456 33.69 14.02 30.17
N ALA A 457 33.68 13.44 28.97
CA ALA A 457 34.03 12.05 28.72
C ALA A 457 35.51 11.97 28.33
N LYS A 458 36.26 11.10 29.03
CA LYS A 458 37.66 10.83 28.75
C LYS A 458 37.89 9.33 28.61
N ALA A 459 38.38 8.91 27.46
CA ALA A 459 38.80 7.54 27.21
C ALA A 459 40.27 7.34 27.61
N THR A 460 40.55 6.26 28.33
CA THR A 460 41.91 5.77 28.62
C THR A 460 41.90 4.25 28.55
N ASN A 461 42.74 3.66 27.70
CA ASN A 461 42.77 2.21 27.47
C ASN A 461 41.39 1.62 27.12
N CYS A 462 40.64 2.32 26.27
CA CYS A 462 39.27 1.98 25.88
C CYS A 462 38.22 1.97 27.00
N THR A 463 38.57 2.48 28.18
CA THR A 463 37.61 2.77 29.25
C THR A 463 37.30 4.26 29.26
N VAL A 464 36.03 4.61 29.10
CA VAL A 464 35.50 5.97 29.14
C VAL A 464 35.06 6.30 30.56
N THR A 465 35.64 7.35 31.13
CA THR A 465 35.25 7.93 32.42
C THR A 465 34.50 9.23 32.22
N PHE A 466 33.54 9.52 33.10
CA PHE A 466 32.67 10.69 33.00
C PHE A 466 32.88 11.60 34.20
N GLU A 467 33.16 12.88 33.94
CA GLU A 467 33.27 13.93 34.96
C GLU A 467 32.15 14.95 34.72
N ALA A 468 31.29 15.21 35.69
CA ALA A 468 30.16 16.13 35.50
C ALA A 468 30.65 17.54 35.08
N THR A 469 29.99 18.15 34.11
CA THR A 469 30.26 19.54 33.69
C THR A 469 29.29 20.50 34.36
N ASP A 470 29.74 21.73 34.68
CA ASP A 470 28.93 22.78 35.33
C ASP A 470 27.80 23.38 34.44
N ASN A 471 27.64 22.96 33.18
CA ASN A 471 26.65 23.53 32.27
C ASN A 471 25.25 22.94 32.52
N TYR A 472 24.48 23.64 33.35
CA TYR A 472 23.14 23.26 33.81
C TYR A 472 22.07 24.01 33.01
N TYR A 473 21.20 23.30 32.27
CA TYR A 473 19.90 23.83 31.83
C TYR A 473 18.81 23.27 32.78
N HIS A 474 17.93 24.17 33.24
CA HIS A 474 17.04 23.98 34.39
C HIS A 474 16.09 22.77 34.34
N GLY A 475 16.08 22.00 35.43
CA GLY A 475 14.98 21.17 35.92
C GLY A 475 15.27 20.81 37.38
N ASN A 476 14.41 21.20 38.31
CA ASN A 476 14.68 21.22 39.76
C ASN A 476 14.55 19.86 40.47
N ASP A 477 14.55 18.75 39.74
CA ASP A 477 14.34 17.43 40.32
C ASP A 477 15.67 16.66 40.42
N ASP A 478 16.12 16.56 41.66
CA ASP A 478 17.43 16.08 42.07
C ASP A 478 17.56 14.56 41.93
N ILE A 479 17.60 14.05 40.69
CA ILE A 479 17.73 12.61 40.46
C ILE A 479 19.21 12.24 40.43
N SER A 480 19.68 11.84 41.61
CA SER A 480 21.05 11.40 41.89
C SER A 480 21.64 10.37 40.93
N ILE A 481 20.80 9.64 40.17
CA ILE A 481 21.23 8.54 39.28
C ILE A 481 22.09 9.04 38.11
N LEU A 482 21.85 10.25 37.58
CA LEU A 482 22.64 10.85 36.51
C LEU A 482 23.76 11.77 37.04
N LYS A 483 24.02 11.84 38.35
CA LYS A 483 25.11 12.71 38.86
C LYS A 483 26.50 12.06 38.79
N THR A 484 26.55 10.73 38.74
CA THR A 484 27.80 9.95 38.66
C THR A 484 27.59 8.70 37.83
N LEU A 485 28.12 8.71 36.60
CA LEU A 485 28.16 7.54 35.73
C LEU A 485 29.39 6.69 36.04
N ALA A 486 29.20 5.37 36.12
CA ALA A 486 30.31 4.44 36.23
C ALA A 486 31.09 4.37 34.89
N PRO A 487 32.41 4.09 34.93
CA PRO A 487 33.19 3.96 33.71
C PRO A 487 32.65 2.89 32.76
N VAL A 488 32.73 3.15 31.46
CA VAL A 488 32.28 2.25 30.39
C VAL A 488 33.49 1.72 29.64
N THR A 489 33.70 0.41 29.63
CA THR A 489 34.74 -0.22 28.81
C THR A 489 34.17 -0.60 27.46
N LEU A 490 34.71 -0.01 26.41
CA LEU A 490 34.29 -0.26 25.03
C LEU A 490 34.80 -1.61 24.52
N ASN A 491 34.04 -2.25 23.63
CA ASN A 491 34.43 -3.49 22.99
C ASN A 491 35.68 -3.29 22.13
N SER A 492 36.52 -4.33 22.02
CA SER A 492 37.72 -4.31 21.16
C SER A 492 37.42 -4.03 19.68
N SER A 493 36.19 -4.30 19.25
CA SER A 493 35.71 -4.04 17.89
C SER A 493 35.42 -2.56 17.65
N VAL A 494 35.19 -1.78 18.70
CA VAL A 494 34.88 -0.34 18.65
C VAL A 494 36.06 0.51 19.12
N CYS A 495 36.88 0.02 20.05
CA CYS A 495 38.10 0.68 20.52
C CYS A 495 39.24 -0.33 20.70
N LYS A 496 40.45 0.02 20.27
CA LYS A 496 41.66 -0.78 20.51
C LYS A 496 42.89 0.09 20.73
N ILE A 497 43.97 -0.52 21.22
CA ILE A 497 45.29 0.10 21.23
C ILE A 497 46.03 -0.29 19.96
N GLN A 498 46.43 0.71 19.18
CA GLN A 498 47.22 0.57 17.97
C GLN A 498 48.47 1.45 18.09
N ASP A 499 49.65 0.83 18.00
CA ASP A 499 50.95 1.52 18.12
C ASP A 499 51.09 2.38 19.39
N GLY A 500 50.52 1.90 20.51
CA GLY A 500 50.54 2.60 21.79
C GLY A 500 49.52 3.74 21.92
N VAL A 501 48.70 3.99 20.90
CA VAL A 501 47.65 5.00 20.86
C VAL A 501 46.29 4.30 20.90
N GLN A 502 45.36 4.79 21.72
CA GLN A 502 43.97 4.33 21.66
C GLN A 502 43.29 4.88 20.42
N VAL A 503 42.60 4.01 19.67
CA VAL A 503 41.87 4.35 18.46
C VAL A 503 40.46 3.79 18.51
N PHE A 504 39.53 4.51 17.90
CA PHE A 504 38.10 4.20 17.83
C PHE A 504 37.71 3.91 16.38
N ALA A 505 36.76 3.00 16.19
CA ALA A 505 36.15 2.74 14.91
C ALA A 505 35.20 3.89 14.58
N ILE A 506 35.50 4.64 13.52
CA ILE A 506 34.69 5.76 13.05
C ILE A 506 34.04 5.40 11.71
N PRO A 507 32.71 5.48 11.58
CA PRO A 507 32.05 5.35 10.28
C PRO A 507 32.50 6.44 9.30
N TYR A 508 32.43 6.17 8.00
CA TYR A 508 32.70 7.18 6.98
C TYR A 508 31.68 8.32 6.98
N ASP A 509 30.41 8.02 7.31
CA ASP A 509 29.35 9.02 7.46
C ASP A 509 28.74 8.94 8.87
N GLU A 510 27.86 7.96 9.07
CA GLU A 510 27.06 7.73 10.27
C GLU A 510 27.08 6.26 10.70
N TYR A 511 26.65 6.01 11.94
CA TYR A 511 26.48 4.66 12.46
C TYR A 511 25.42 3.91 11.65
N ILE A 512 25.84 2.87 10.95
CA ILE A 512 24.95 1.94 10.25
C ILE A 512 25.08 0.56 10.89
N PRO A 513 23.99 -0.05 11.39
CA PRO A 513 24.03 -1.40 11.92
C PRO A 513 24.39 -2.42 10.82
N ASN A 514 25.24 -3.38 11.16
CA ASN A 514 25.67 -4.48 10.31
C ASN A 514 24.59 -5.59 10.26
N VAL A 515 23.39 -5.24 9.79
CA VAL A 515 22.20 -6.12 9.78
C VAL A 515 22.36 -7.30 8.82
N PHE A 516 22.84 -7.04 7.61
CA PHE A 516 23.00 -8.05 6.57
C PHE A 516 24.11 -7.69 5.59
N TYR A 517 24.47 -8.63 4.73
CA TYR A 517 25.34 -8.40 3.59
C TYR A 517 24.77 -9.03 2.33
N PHE A 518 25.09 -8.43 1.18
CA PHE A 518 24.78 -9.00 -0.12
C PHE A 518 25.75 -10.12 -0.45
N THR A 519 25.29 -11.06 -1.28
CA THR A 519 26.15 -12.11 -1.83
C THR A 519 26.04 -12.19 -3.34
N ASP A 520 27.05 -12.79 -3.95
CA ASP A 520 26.95 -13.25 -5.34
C ASP A 520 26.07 -14.53 -5.42
N PRO A 521 25.76 -15.04 -6.62
CA PRO A 521 25.00 -16.28 -6.78
C PRO A 521 25.69 -17.53 -6.22
N ALA A 522 27.01 -17.50 -5.99
CA ALA A 522 27.76 -18.58 -5.34
C ALA A 522 27.72 -18.48 -3.80
N GLY A 523 27.09 -17.43 -3.26
CA GLY A 523 26.96 -17.19 -1.83
C GLY A 523 28.17 -16.51 -1.18
N ASN A 524 29.12 -16.00 -1.98
CA ASN A 524 30.25 -15.23 -1.49
C ASN A 524 29.78 -13.81 -1.14
N LYS A 525 30.21 -13.29 0.00
CA LYS A 525 29.93 -11.91 0.42
C LYS A 525 30.49 -10.92 -0.61
N THR A 526 29.67 -9.95 -1.02
CA THR A 526 30.05 -8.89 -1.95
C THR A 526 30.28 -7.57 -1.22
N ILE A 527 29.27 -7.09 -0.48
CA ILE A 527 29.35 -5.89 0.36
C ILE A 527 28.37 -6.01 1.53
N SER A 528 28.70 -5.47 2.71
CA SER A 528 27.70 -5.32 3.79
C SER A 528 26.78 -4.12 3.54
N ILE A 529 25.59 -4.11 4.15
CA ILE A 529 24.73 -2.91 4.10
C ILE A 529 25.43 -1.70 4.72
N GLN A 530 26.20 -1.92 5.78
CA GLN A 530 27.02 -0.92 6.44
C GLN A 530 28.08 -0.34 5.49
N GLY A 531 28.78 -1.20 4.73
CA GLY A 531 29.76 -0.77 3.74
C GLY A 531 29.12 -0.02 2.56
N LEU A 532 27.95 -0.48 2.09
CA LEU A 532 27.23 0.16 0.99
C LEU A 532 26.74 1.57 1.35
N LEU A 533 26.13 1.75 2.53
CA LEU A 533 25.56 3.03 2.97
C LEU A 533 26.62 4.04 3.41
N ASN A 534 27.70 3.59 4.05
CA ASN A 534 28.83 4.47 4.38
C ASN A 534 29.72 4.83 3.16
N GLY A 535 29.44 4.24 1.99
CA GLY A 535 30.15 4.55 0.76
C GLY A 535 31.62 4.13 0.78
N LYS A 536 32.46 4.92 0.10
CA LYS A 536 33.89 4.66 -0.08
C LYS A 536 34.75 5.89 0.24
N VAL A 537 35.94 5.62 0.76
CA VAL A 537 36.97 6.62 1.09
C VAL A 537 38.33 6.06 0.68
N SER A 538 39.20 6.88 0.11
CA SER A 538 40.59 6.50 -0.20
C SER A 538 41.52 6.68 1.00
N ASP A 539 42.58 5.88 1.10
CA ASP A 539 43.58 5.96 2.18
C ASP A 539 44.18 7.37 2.36
N GLU A 540 44.39 8.13 1.28
CA GLU A 540 44.90 9.51 1.34
C GLU A 540 43.95 10.45 2.09
N ILE A 541 42.63 10.30 1.88
CA ILE A 541 41.61 11.10 2.55
C ILE A 541 41.52 10.69 4.02
N ILE A 542 41.61 9.40 4.33
CA ILE A 542 41.66 8.90 5.72
C ILE A 542 42.89 9.48 6.45
N ALA A 543 44.06 9.43 5.81
CA ALA A 543 45.29 9.98 6.40
C ALA A 543 45.16 11.48 6.66
N ASN A 544 44.63 12.25 5.70
CA ASN A 544 44.39 13.69 5.87
C ASN A 544 43.36 13.99 6.96
N ALA A 545 42.29 13.18 7.05
CA ALA A 545 41.27 13.29 8.08
C ALA A 545 41.85 13.11 9.49
N ILE A 546 42.71 12.10 9.66
CA ILE A 546 43.41 11.85 10.93
C ILE A 546 44.37 12.99 11.27
N GLU A 547 45.17 13.47 10.30
CA GLU A 547 46.13 14.57 10.50
C GLU A 547 45.45 15.90 10.85
N THR A 548 44.36 16.23 10.14
CA THR A 548 43.63 17.49 10.32
C THR A 548 42.58 17.43 11.44
N ASN A 549 42.43 16.26 12.06
CA ASN A 549 41.41 15.97 13.05
C ASN A 549 39.99 16.33 12.57
N ARG A 550 39.61 15.79 11.41
CA ARG A 550 38.28 15.95 10.80
C ARG A 550 37.74 14.58 10.38
N LYS A 551 36.42 14.43 10.30
CA LYS A 551 35.81 13.25 9.66
C LYS A 551 36.24 13.17 8.19
N ALA A 552 36.54 11.97 7.72
CA ALA A 552 36.91 11.72 6.34
C ALA A 552 35.74 12.03 5.41
N LYS A 553 36.01 12.69 4.30
CA LYS A 553 34.99 12.90 3.28
C LYS A 553 34.77 11.58 2.53
N PHE A 554 33.53 11.10 2.54
CA PHE A 554 33.14 9.90 1.80
C PHE A 554 32.43 10.23 0.50
N TYR A 555 32.30 9.19 -0.33
CA TYR A 555 31.59 9.24 -1.60
C TYR A 555 30.64 8.05 -1.68
N ASN A 556 29.42 8.29 -2.16
CA ASN A 556 28.47 7.22 -2.44
C ASN A 556 29.00 6.31 -3.56
N TYR A 557 28.53 5.07 -3.55
CA TYR A 557 28.69 4.19 -4.70
C TYR A 557 27.80 4.67 -5.83
N THR A 558 28.36 4.73 -7.04
CA THR A 558 27.56 4.98 -8.24
C THR A 558 26.72 3.74 -8.56
N LEU A 559 25.65 3.92 -9.33
CA LEU A 559 24.82 2.78 -9.78
C LEU A 559 25.62 1.77 -10.63
N ASP A 560 26.61 2.24 -11.39
CA ASP A 560 27.52 1.37 -12.16
C ASP A 560 28.45 0.54 -11.27
N GLU A 561 28.66 0.96 -10.01
CA GLU A 561 29.42 0.19 -9.02
C GLU A 561 28.49 -0.76 -8.26
N MET A 562 27.30 -0.31 -7.88
CA MET A 562 26.30 -1.11 -7.15
C MET A 562 25.92 -2.41 -7.88
N GLN A 563 25.87 -2.39 -9.22
CA GLN A 563 25.60 -3.60 -10.02
C GLN A 563 26.62 -4.74 -9.80
N ASN A 564 27.83 -4.42 -9.32
CA ASN A 564 28.86 -5.42 -9.03
C ASN A 564 28.72 -6.02 -7.63
N PHE A 565 27.82 -5.49 -6.80
CA PHE A 565 27.61 -5.94 -5.43
C PHE A 565 26.23 -6.58 -5.22
N ILE A 566 25.21 -6.10 -5.94
CA ILE A 566 23.81 -6.48 -5.72
C ILE A 566 23.35 -7.36 -6.87
N PHE A 567 23.10 -8.62 -6.56
CA PHE A 567 22.69 -9.63 -7.52
C PHE A 567 21.29 -10.15 -7.20
N PHE A 568 20.44 -10.29 -8.22
CA PHE A 568 19.08 -10.80 -8.07
C PHE A 568 19.02 -12.25 -8.55
N PRO A 569 18.31 -13.13 -7.83
CA PRO A 569 18.07 -14.51 -8.26
C PRO A 569 17.24 -14.58 -9.54
N ASP A 570 16.23 -13.72 -9.64
CA ASP A 570 15.41 -13.54 -10.84
C ASP A 570 15.00 -12.08 -10.99
N ILE A 571 15.73 -11.34 -11.84
CA ILE A 571 15.48 -9.92 -12.13
C ILE A 571 14.17 -9.69 -12.91
N THR A 572 13.58 -10.75 -13.48
CA THR A 572 12.28 -10.65 -14.17
C THR A 572 11.10 -10.71 -13.21
N VAL A 573 11.34 -11.08 -11.95
CA VAL A 573 10.32 -11.24 -10.90
C VAL A 573 9.23 -12.21 -11.35
N GLY A 574 9.59 -13.46 -11.60
CA GLY A 574 8.65 -14.50 -12.04
C GLY A 574 8.08 -14.25 -13.44
N GLY A 575 8.78 -13.47 -14.27
CA GLY A 575 8.31 -13.07 -15.59
C GLY A 575 7.35 -11.88 -15.62
N VAL A 576 7.14 -11.17 -14.50
CA VAL A 576 6.43 -9.88 -14.47
C VAL A 576 7.09 -8.85 -15.38
N PHE A 577 8.42 -8.90 -15.49
CA PHE A 577 9.20 -8.08 -16.42
C PHE A 577 9.87 -8.95 -17.49
N PRO A 578 9.14 -9.39 -18.53
CA PRO A 578 9.69 -10.25 -19.58
C PRO A 578 10.93 -9.63 -20.23
N GLY A 579 11.99 -10.44 -20.36
CA GLY A 579 13.25 -10.01 -20.99
C GLY A 579 14.04 -8.98 -20.19
N MET A 580 13.71 -8.76 -18.91
CA MET A 580 14.57 -7.99 -18.01
C MET A 580 15.88 -8.74 -17.79
N THR A 581 17.00 -8.02 -17.85
CA THR A 581 18.34 -8.51 -17.52
C THR A 581 18.94 -7.62 -16.45
N GLN A 582 19.98 -8.09 -15.77
CA GLN A 582 20.71 -7.29 -14.78
C GLN A 582 21.20 -5.96 -15.39
N GLU A 583 21.88 -6.03 -16.54
CA GLU A 583 22.35 -4.85 -17.26
C GLU A 583 21.19 -3.89 -17.60
N LYS A 584 20.08 -4.42 -18.15
CA LYS A 584 18.93 -3.60 -18.51
C LYS A 584 18.31 -2.93 -17.28
N PHE A 585 18.16 -3.64 -16.16
CA PHE A 585 17.65 -3.11 -14.91
C PHE A 585 18.49 -1.92 -14.42
N TRP A 586 19.81 -2.09 -14.30
CA TRP A 586 20.69 -1.03 -13.83
C TRP A 586 20.74 0.19 -14.78
N GLN A 587 20.71 -0.04 -16.11
CA GLN A 587 20.63 1.07 -17.07
C GLN A 587 19.32 1.85 -16.98
N ILE A 588 18.19 1.16 -16.79
CA ILE A 588 16.90 1.81 -16.56
C ILE A 588 16.95 2.61 -15.26
N PHE A 589 17.40 1.99 -14.17
CA PHE A 589 17.46 2.62 -12.86
C PHE A 589 18.32 3.89 -12.89
N LYS A 590 19.46 3.85 -13.58
CA LYS A 590 20.35 4.99 -13.82
C LYS A 590 19.72 6.10 -14.67
N THR A 591 18.96 5.74 -15.69
CA THR A 591 18.31 6.71 -16.58
C THR A 591 17.19 7.43 -15.85
N GLU A 592 16.36 6.68 -15.10
CA GLU A 592 15.21 7.23 -14.40
C GLU A 592 15.59 8.01 -13.13
N SER A 593 16.62 7.59 -12.38
CA SER A 593 17.05 8.29 -11.15
C SER A 593 17.62 9.70 -11.41
N ARG A 594 18.26 9.92 -12.55
CA ARG A 594 18.75 11.26 -12.96
C ARG A 594 17.63 12.26 -13.18
N SER A 595 16.44 11.79 -13.55
CA SER A 595 15.28 12.65 -13.81
C SER A 595 14.57 13.13 -12.53
N SER A 596 14.81 12.47 -11.39
CA SER A 596 14.22 12.83 -10.09
C SER A 596 15.06 13.82 -9.28
N GLY A 597 16.20 14.27 -9.80
CA GLY A 597 17.11 15.19 -9.10
C GLY A 597 17.94 14.52 -8.00
N ILE A 598 17.95 13.19 -7.93
CA ILE A 598 18.80 12.40 -7.04
C ILE A 598 20.06 12.03 -7.84
N ASP A 599 21.17 12.71 -7.56
CA ASP A 599 22.47 12.40 -8.15
C ASP A 599 23.11 11.26 -7.34
N TRP A 600 23.17 10.07 -7.93
CA TRP A 600 23.83 8.88 -7.38
C TRP A 600 25.26 8.75 -7.90
#